data_AF-A0A453M8L5-F1
#
_entry.id   AF-A0A453M8L5-F1
#
_cell.length_a   1.000
_cell.length_b   1.000
_cell.length_c   1.000
_cell.angle_alpha   90.00
_cell.angle_beta   90.00
_cell.angle_gamma   90.00
#
_symmetry.space_group_name_H-M   'P 1'
#
loop_
_entity.id
_entity.type
_entity.pdbx_description
1 polymer ?
#
loop_
_entity_poly.entity_id
_entity_poly.type
_entity_poly.pdbx_seq_one_letter_code
_entity_poly.pdbx_strand_id
1 'polypeptide(L)'
;MYTSRRNLPPSMISTSKITDSIISHGCFLDKCRVEHSVVGIRSRIGSNVHLKDTVMLGADFYETDMERCDQLAEGKVPIGIGENTSI
;
A
#
# COMPACT_ATOMS: atom_id res chain seq x y z
N MET A 1 13.23 4.18 -27.24
CA MET A 1 13.59 3.76 -25.87
C MET A 1 13.27 4.92 -24.92
N TYR A 2 12.23 4.80 -24.09
CA TYR A 2 11.93 5.76 -23.00
C TYR A 2 12.18 5.06 -21.67
N THR A 3 13.45 4.94 -21.27
CA THR A 3 13.82 4.53 -19.90
C THR A 3 13.73 5.75 -18.99
N SER A 4 12.51 6.24 -18.77
CA SER A 4 12.28 7.21 -17.71
C SER A 4 12.59 6.48 -16.40
N ARG A 5 13.73 6.79 -15.77
CA ARG A 5 14.07 6.36 -14.42
C ARG A 5 12.95 6.86 -13.50
N ARG A 6 11.90 6.07 -13.34
CA ARG A 6 10.93 6.27 -12.27
C ARG A 6 11.71 5.95 -11.00
N ASN A 7 12.35 6.98 -10.41
CA ASN A 7 12.84 6.97 -9.03
C ASN A 7 11.62 6.85 -8.10
N LEU A 8 10.87 5.77 -8.24
CA LEU A 8 9.89 5.38 -7.24
C LEU A 8 10.70 5.01 -6.02
N PRO A 9 10.36 5.56 -4.84
CA PRO A 9 11.04 5.19 -3.62
C PRO A 9 11.02 3.66 -3.44
N PRO A 10 12.05 3.07 -2.83
CA PRO A 10 12.01 1.66 -2.49
C PRO A 10 10.76 1.38 -1.64
N SER A 11 10.16 0.21 -1.82
CA SER A 11 9.02 -0.18 -1.01
C SER A 11 9.45 -0.30 0.45
N MET A 12 8.78 0.43 1.34
CA MET A 12 9.04 0.43 2.77
C MET A 12 8.16 -0.64 3.42
N ILE A 13 8.79 -1.68 3.96
CA ILE A 13 8.10 -2.78 4.64
C ILE A 13 8.51 -2.76 6.12
N SER A 14 7.57 -2.45 6.99
CA SER A 14 7.71 -2.41 8.44
C SER A 14 6.94 -3.57 9.05
N THR A 15 7.64 -4.45 9.76
CA THR A 15 7.09 -5.57 10.57
C THR A 15 5.94 -6.36 9.89
N SER A 16 6.03 -6.60 8.58
CA SER A 16 4.98 -7.27 7.80
C SER A 16 5.40 -8.69 7.41
N LYS A 17 4.42 -9.59 7.25
CA LYS A 17 4.63 -10.95 6.76
C LYS A 17 4.11 -11.07 5.34
N ILE A 18 4.96 -11.49 4.42
CA ILE A 18 4.63 -11.64 3.01
C ILE A 18 4.90 -13.10 2.65
N THR A 19 3.88 -13.84 2.22
CA THR A 19 3.98 -15.24 1.79
C THR A 19 3.39 -15.38 0.39
N ASP A 20 4.13 -16.02 -0.52
CA ASP A 20 3.71 -16.28 -1.91
C ASP A 20 3.07 -15.07 -2.63
N SER A 21 3.60 -13.88 -2.38
CA SER A 21 2.99 -12.61 -2.80
C SER A 21 3.97 -11.72 -3.54
N ILE A 22 3.45 -10.88 -4.43
CA ILE A 22 4.24 -9.96 -5.26
C ILE A 22 4.02 -8.53 -4.78
N ILE A 23 5.09 -7.84 -4.39
CA ILE A 23 5.05 -6.42 -4.00
C ILE A 23 5.74 -5.58 -5.06
N SER A 24 5.01 -4.62 -5.62
CA SER A 24 5.55 -3.67 -6.60
C SER A 24 6.36 -2.55 -5.94
N HIS A 25 6.93 -1.65 -6.75
CA HIS A 25 7.72 -0.51 -6.24
C HIS A 25 6.86 0.60 -5.62
N GLY A 26 7.47 1.33 -4.67
CA GLY A 26 6.86 2.49 -4.03
C GLY A 26 5.75 2.15 -3.05
N CYS A 27 5.69 0.91 -2.56
CA CYS A 27 4.66 0.48 -1.62
C CYS A 27 5.06 0.79 -0.18
N PHE A 28 4.08 1.09 0.66
CA PHE A 28 4.25 1.29 2.10
C PHE A 28 3.42 0.23 2.82
N LEU A 29 4.10 -0.69 3.50
CA LEU A 29 3.48 -1.77 4.26
C LEU A 29 3.88 -1.61 5.71
N ASP A 30 2.90 -1.43 6.60
CA ASP A 30 3.14 -1.37 8.04
C ASP A 30 2.34 -2.45 8.77
N LYS A 31 3.03 -3.32 9.52
CA LYS A 31 2.44 -4.40 10.36
C LYS A 31 1.29 -5.16 9.69
N CYS A 32 1.46 -5.57 8.44
CA CYS A 32 0.43 -6.28 7.68
C CYS A 32 0.83 -7.72 7.34
N ARG A 33 -0.15 -8.54 6.97
CA ARG A 33 0.02 -9.90 6.44
C ARG A 33 -0.51 -9.94 5.01
N VAL A 34 0.33 -10.37 4.08
CA VAL A 34 0.01 -10.49 2.66
C VAL A 34 0.32 -11.93 2.23
N GLU A 35 -0.70 -12.68 1.86
CA GLU A 35 -0.61 -14.10 1.50
C GLU A 35 -1.24 -14.34 0.12
N HIS A 36 -0.54 -15.05 -0.77
CA HIS A 36 -1.01 -15.35 -2.14
C HIS A 36 -1.65 -14.12 -2.85
N SER A 37 -1.00 -12.96 -2.75
CA SER A 37 -1.60 -11.69 -3.17
C SER A 37 -0.63 -10.85 -4.00
N VAL A 38 -1.18 -9.95 -4.80
CA VAL A 38 -0.40 -9.03 -5.64
C VAL A 38 -0.68 -7.60 -5.21
N VAL A 39 0.38 -6.86 -4.86
CA VAL A 39 0.32 -5.46 -4.47
C VAL A 39 0.96 -4.60 -5.56
N GLY A 40 0.14 -3.76 -6.17
CA GLY A 40 0.50 -2.86 -7.25
C GLY A 40 1.31 -1.64 -6.79
N ILE A 41 1.75 -0.82 -7.73
CA ILE A 41 2.66 0.31 -7.46
C ILE A 41 2.01 1.37 -6.57
N ARG A 42 2.82 2.05 -5.74
CA ARG A 42 2.36 3.16 -4.89
C ARG A 42 1.24 2.79 -3.91
N SER A 43 1.11 1.50 -3.60
CA SER A 43 0.13 1.02 -2.64
C SER A 43 0.51 1.40 -1.21
N ARG A 44 -0.47 1.78 -0.40
CA ARG A 44 -0.30 1.99 1.03
C ARG A 44 -1.18 1.02 1.80
N ILE A 45 -0.59 0.24 2.68
CA ILE A 45 -1.24 -0.76 3.51
C ILE A 45 -0.98 -0.38 4.97
N GLY A 46 -2.07 -0.13 5.71
CA GLY A 46 -2.03 0.23 7.12
C GLY A 46 -1.72 -0.94 8.05
N SER A 47 -1.62 -0.59 9.34
CA SER A 47 -1.38 -1.51 10.44
C SER A 47 -2.50 -2.55 10.60
N ASN A 48 -2.12 -3.77 10.97
CA ASN A 48 -3.04 -4.89 11.24
C ASN A 48 -3.94 -5.27 10.05
N VAL A 49 -3.42 -5.09 8.83
CA VAL A 49 -4.12 -5.49 7.60
C VAL A 49 -3.81 -6.93 7.25
N HIS A 50 -4.83 -7.66 6.81
CA HIS A 50 -4.71 -9.02 6.26
C HIS A 50 -5.19 -9.04 4.82
N LEU A 51 -4.30 -9.39 3.90
CA LEU A 51 -4.58 -9.53 2.46
C LEU A 51 -4.35 -10.97 2.08
N LYS A 52 -5.39 -11.67 1.64
CA LYS A 52 -5.30 -13.05 1.17
C LYS A 52 -5.99 -13.22 -0.18
N ASP A 53 -5.36 -13.99 -1.07
CA ASP A 53 -5.91 -14.32 -2.40
C ASP A 53 -6.44 -13.09 -3.17
N THR A 54 -5.77 -11.94 -3.01
CA THR A 54 -6.27 -10.63 -3.46
C THR A 54 -5.28 -9.94 -4.39
N VAL A 55 -5.81 -9.18 -5.35
CA VAL A 55 -5.02 -8.33 -6.25
C VAL A 55 -5.34 -6.87 -5.99
N MET A 56 -4.36 -6.13 -5.48
CA MET A 56 -4.40 -4.68 -5.29
C MET A 56 -3.69 -4.01 -6.46
N LEU A 57 -4.39 -3.15 -7.20
CA LEU A 57 -3.82 -2.41 -8.35
C LEU A 57 -2.87 -1.28 -7.93
N GLY A 58 -3.04 -0.74 -6.73
CA GLY A 58 -2.26 0.37 -6.20
C GLY A 58 -2.87 1.73 -6.51
N ALA A 59 -2.03 2.76 -6.65
CA ALA A 59 -2.48 4.15 -6.76
C ALA A 59 -1.76 4.94 -7.87
N ASP A 60 -2.48 5.93 -8.41
CA ASP A 60 -1.96 6.83 -9.45
C ASP A 60 -1.20 8.04 -8.91
N PHE A 61 -1.29 8.31 -7.61
CA PHE A 61 -0.62 9.41 -6.92
C PHE A 61 -0.39 9.07 -5.45
N TYR A 62 0.55 9.78 -4.81
CA TYR A 62 0.77 9.70 -3.38
C TYR A 62 0.01 10.84 -2.71
N GLU A 63 -0.78 10.51 -1.69
CA GLU A 63 -1.32 11.51 -0.78
C GLU A 63 -0.27 11.84 0.27
N THR A 64 -0.15 13.13 0.57
CA THR A 64 0.64 13.61 1.70
C THR A 64 -0.04 13.23 3.01
N ASP A 65 0.73 13.10 4.09
CA ASP A 65 0.14 12.78 5.39
C ASP A 65 -0.83 13.87 5.88
N MET A 66 -0.68 15.11 5.40
CA MET A 66 -1.60 16.23 5.69
C MET A 66 -2.96 16.02 5.01
N GLU A 67 -2.98 15.73 3.71
CA GLU A 67 -4.21 15.44 2.96
C GLU A 67 -4.94 14.22 3.54
N ARG A 68 -4.19 13.20 3.98
CA ARG A 68 -4.76 12.03 4.64
C ARG A 68 -5.42 12.37 5.96
N CYS A 69 -4.77 13.18 6.79
CA CYS A 69 -5.33 13.63 8.06
C CYS A 69 -6.59 14.49 7.84
N ASP A 70 -6.57 15.38 6.87
CA ASP A 70 -7.72 16.22 6.52
C ASP A 70 -8.87 15.38 5.98
N GLN A 71 -8.61 14.42 5.09
CA GLN A 71 -9.62 13.47 4.62
C GLN A 71 -10.20 12.64 5.75
N LEU A 72 -9.36 12.12 6.64
CA LEU A 72 -9.82 11.33 7.79
C LEU A 72 -10.68 12.18 8.75
N ALA A 73 -10.32 13.47 8.93
CA ALA A 73 -11.09 14.44 9.72
C ALA A 73 -12.42 14.80 9.05
N GLU A 74 -12.46 14.85 7.71
CA GLU A 74 -13.69 14.96 6.92
C GLU A 74 -14.51 13.66 6.87
N GLY A 75 -14.02 12.56 7.44
CA GLY A 75 -14.66 11.24 7.40
C GLY A 75 -14.52 10.52 6.05
N LYS A 76 -13.63 10.98 5.18
CA LYS A 76 -13.25 10.33 3.93
C LYS A 76 -12.14 9.31 4.16
N VAL A 77 -12.13 8.26 3.34
CA VAL A 77 -11.11 7.23 3.40
C VAL A 77 -9.94 7.65 2.50
N PRO A 78 -8.72 7.75 3.04
CA PRO A 78 -7.55 8.05 2.22
C PRO A 78 -7.19 6.86 1.33
N ILE A 79 -6.36 7.11 0.32
CA ILE A 79 -5.92 6.09 -0.64
C ILE A 79 -5.12 5.00 0.06
N GLY A 80 -5.44 3.76 -0.31
CA GLY A 80 -4.82 2.55 0.20
C GLY A 80 -5.78 1.73 1.06
N ILE A 81 -5.21 0.83 1.86
CA ILE A 81 -5.95 -0.01 2.79
C ILE A 81 -5.82 0.58 4.20
N GLY A 82 -6.97 0.85 4.82
CA GLY A 82 -7.06 1.34 6.19
C GLY A 82 -6.62 0.32 7.22
N GLU A 83 -6.36 0.78 8.44
CA GLU A 83 -5.94 -0.09 9.54
C GLU A 83 -7.03 -1.09 9.93
N ASN A 84 -6.64 -2.25 10.45
CA ASN A 84 -7.55 -3.32 10.91
C ASN A 84 -8.50 -3.86 9.81
N THR A 85 -8.10 -3.76 8.54
CA THR A 85 -8.90 -4.28 7.41
C THR A 85 -8.44 -5.69 7.05
N SER A 86 -9.40 -6.59 6.80
CA SER A 86 -9.12 -7.95 6.29
C SER A 86 -9.84 -8.13 4.96
N ILE A 87 -9.10 -8.60 3.95
CA ILE A 87 -9.58 -8.91 2.60
C ILE A 87 -9.18 -10.34 2.27
#